data_AF-A0A2W6DXF5-F1
#
_entry.id   AF-A0A2W6DXF5-F1
#
_cell.length_a   1.000
_cell.length_b   1.000
_cell.length_c   1.000
_cell.angle_alpha   90.00
_cell.angle_beta   90.00
_cell.angle_gamma   90.00
#
_symmetry.space_group_name_H-M   'P 1'
#
loop_
_entity.id
_entity.type
_entity.pdbx_description
1 polymer ?
#
loop_
_entity_poly.entity_id
_entity_poly.type
_entity_poly.pdbx_seq_one_letter_code
_entity_poly.pdbx_strand_id
1 'polypeptide(L)'
;MSELSKPLADLVGGRTAKPMEKAFDIRTVGDLLRHYPRRMAERGELTDLAALRIGDDVTVLAEVLSSEIKGYGKGLRVEVVVSDGRGKLNLVFFGNRSRWRKEQLQPGMRGLFSGKVGLFGQTRQLAHPEYMVLRGDDLGGHEADEYAGALIPVYPASKDVRTWTISNTMGVVLAMLDPLPDPVPAEVRARRGLLDFDTAIRTIHRPVDIDEWHSARRRLKWDEALGLQLALAQRRATARANSATARPPRADGILAAFDAALPFILTDGQREIGEVLTDELSQGHPMHRLLQGEVGSGKTV
;
A
#
# COMPACT_ATOMS: atom_id res chain seq x y z
N MET A 1 -26.05 -2.29 6.04
CA MET A 1 -24.86 -2.81 6.76
C MET A 1 -24.16 -3.72 5.79
N SER A 2 -23.08 -3.18 5.20
CA SER A 2 -22.75 -3.33 3.80
C SER A 2 -21.98 -4.61 3.49
N GLU A 3 -22.03 -5.02 2.22
CA GLU A 3 -21.23 -6.13 1.68
C GLU A 3 -19.76 -6.12 2.13
N LEU A 4 -19.21 -4.94 2.41
CA LEU A 4 -17.86 -4.74 2.91
C LEU A 4 -17.58 -5.42 4.26
N SER A 5 -18.55 -5.55 5.17
CA SER A 5 -18.34 -6.22 6.46
C SER A 5 -18.55 -7.73 6.41
N LYS A 6 -18.96 -8.29 5.26
CA LYS A 6 -19.13 -9.73 5.12
C LYS A 6 -17.77 -10.43 5.31
N PRO A 7 -17.72 -11.55 6.07
CA PRO A 7 -16.52 -12.35 6.18
C PRO A 7 -16.01 -12.81 4.81
N LEU A 8 -14.72 -12.64 4.55
CA LEU A 8 -14.12 -13.06 3.28
C LEU A 8 -14.26 -14.58 3.07
N ALA A 9 -14.21 -15.35 4.16
CA ALA A 9 -14.34 -16.80 4.15
C ALA A 9 -15.66 -17.29 3.56
N ASP A 10 -16.73 -16.49 3.62
CA ASP A 10 -18.05 -16.85 3.10
C ASP A 10 -18.09 -16.81 1.56
N LEU A 11 -17.23 -15.99 0.93
CA LEU A 11 -17.16 -15.84 -0.52
C LEU A 11 -16.15 -16.81 -1.16
N VAL A 12 -14.96 -16.93 -0.57
CA VAL A 12 -13.84 -17.66 -1.20
C VAL A 12 -13.42 -18.93 -0.47
N GLY A 13 -14.13 -19.26 0.61
CA GLY A 13 -13.87 -20.42 1.46
C GLY A 13 -12.68 -20.24 2.41
N GLY A 14 -12.72 -20.97 3.53
CA GLY A 14 -11.72 -20.86 4.59
C GLY A 14 -10.30 -21.28 4.20
N ARG A 15 -10.11 -22.07 3.13
CA ARG A 15 -8.79 -22.46 2.64
C ARG A 15 -8.01 -21.27 2.05
N THR A 16 -8.71 -20.33 1.42
CA THR A 16 -8.14 -19.12 0.83
C THR A 16 -8.11 -17.97 1.83
N ALA A 17 -9.18 -17.80 2.61
CA ALA A 17 -9.31 -16.68 3.55
C ALA A 17 -8.37 -16.80 4.77
N LYS A 18 -8.19 -17.99 5.37
CA LYS A 18 -7.40 -18.15 6.60
C LYS A 18 -5.93 -17.71 6.46
N PRO A 19 -5.21 -18.06 5.37
CA PRO A 19 -3.86 -17.54 5.14
C PRO A 19 -3.82 -16.00 5.03
N MET A 20 -4.80 -15.38 4.37
CA MET A 20 -4.89 -13.92 4.22
C MET A 20 -5.13 -13.22 5.56
N GLU A 21 -6.04 -13.76 6.37
CA GLU A 21 -6.28 -13.29 7.73
C GLU A 21 -5.00 -13.36 8.57
N LYS A 22 -4.32 -14.51 8.57
CA LYS A 22 -3.11 -14.70 9.37
C LYS A 22 -1.95 -13.79 8.93
N ALA A 23 -1.80 -13.58 7.62
CA ALA A 23 -0.67 -12.83 7.07
C ALA A 23 -0.88 -11.31 7.11
N PHE A 24 -2.12 -10.83 6.94
CA PHE A 24 -2.41 -9.41 6.69
C PHE A 24 -3.59 -8.86 7.50
N ASP A 25 -4.17 -9.64 8.41
CA ASP A 25 -5.39 -9.30 9.16
C ASP A 25 -6.62 -9.04 8.27
N ILE A 26 -6.63 -9.61 7.06
CA ILE A 26 -7.74 -9.51 6.11
C ILE A 26 -8.85 -10.48 6.54
N ARG A 27 -9.94 -9.96 7.14
CA ARG A 27 -11.08 -10.76 7.62
C ARG A 27 -12.32 -10.60 6.77
N THR A 28 -12.52 -9.42 6.21
CA THR A 28 -13.74 -9.03 5.50
C THR A 28 -13.47 -8.70 4.04
N VAL A 29 -14.55 -8.62 3.26
CA VAL A 29 -14.51 -8.10 1.88
C VAL A 29 -13.87 -6.70 1.84
N GLY A 30 -14.24 -5.83 2.77
CA GLY A 30 -13.72 -4.47 2.88
C GLY A 30 -12.23 -4.40 3.24
N ASP A 31 -11.70 -5.38 3.96
CA ASP A 31 -10.26 -5.47 4.24
C ASP A 31 -9.50 -5.85 2.98
N LEU A 32 -10.02 -6.83 2.22
CA LEU A 32 -9.41 -7.25 0.96
C LEU A 32 -9.40 -6.11 -0.06
N LEU A 33 -10.52 -5.39 -0.23
CA LEU A 33 -10.62 -4.23 -1.13
C LEU A 33 -9.68 -3.08 -0.73
N ARG A 34 -9.19 -3.03 0.51
CA ARG A 34 -8.20 -2.04 0.96
C ARG A 34 -6.77 -2.53 0.86
N HIS A 35 -6.56 -3.80 0.49
CA HIS A 35 -5.24 -4.38 0.26
C HIS A 35 -4.74 -4.03 -1.14
N TYR A 36 -4.35 -2.77 -1.33
CA TYR A 36 -4.03 -2.23 -2.64
C TYR A 36 -2.73 -2.81 -3.24
N PRO A 37 -2.62 -2.91 -4.59
CA PRO A 37 -1.36 -3.22 -5.25
C PRO A 37 -0.29 -2.19 -4.91
N ARG A 38 0.95 -2.65 -4.64
CA ARG A 38 2.10 -1.75 -4.40
C ARG A 38 2.57 -1.09 -5.68
N ARG A 39 2.50 -1.83 -6.79
CA ARG A 39 2.87 -1.38 -8.13
C ARG A 39 2.04 -2.11 -9.17
N MET A 40 1.95 -1.52 -10.35
CA MET A 40 1.54 -2.20 -11.58
C MET A 40 2.80 -2.57 -12.34
N ALA A 41 2.97 -3.85 -12.66
CA ALA A 41 4.02 -4.30 -13.58
C ALA A 41 3.44 -4.35 -14.99
N GLU A 42 4.08 -3.70 -15.94
CA GLU A 42 3.68 -3.86 -17.34
C GLU A 42 4.11 -5.25 -17.82
N ARG A 43 3.26 -5.93 -18.59
CA ARG A 43 3.59 -7.25 -19.15
C ARG A 43 4.87 -7.19 -20.00
N GLY A 44 5.22 -6.02 -20.54
CA GLY A 44 6.46 -5.74 -21.26
C GLY A 44 7.68 -5.48 -20.37
N GLU A 45 7.50 -4.91 -19.19
CA GLU A 45 8.61 -4.52 -18.31
C GLU A 45 9.05 -5.68 -17.41
N LEU A 46 10.36 -5.86 -17.30
CA LEU A 46 10.93 -6.87 -16.41
C LEU A 46 11.37 -6.22 -15.09
N THR A 47 11.27 -6.98 -14.00
CA THR A 47 11.67 -6.46 -12.68
C THR A 47 13.18 -6.34 -12.60
N ASP A 48 13.70 -5.18 -12.17
CA ASP A 48 15.14 -5.02 -11.93
C ASP A 48 15.66 -6.04 -10.91
N LEU A 49 16.31 -7.09 -11.43
CA LEU A 49 16.87 -8.19 -10.64
C LEU A 49 18.14 -7.74 -9.90
N ALA A 50 18.79 -6.66 -10.32
CA ALA A 50 19.98 -6.15 -9.67
C ALA A 50 19.66 -5.57 -8.29
N ALA A 51 18.49 -4.93 -8.13
CA ALA A 51 18.05 -4.30 -6.90
C ALA A 51 17.61 -5.28 -5.79
N LEU A 52 17.50 -6.58 -6.08
CA LEU A 52 17.05 -7.59 -5.11
C LEU A 52 18.04 -7.76 -3.96
N ARG A 53 17.54 -7.63 -2.72
CA ARG A 53 18.32 -7.84 -1.49
C ARG A 53 18.13 -9.25 -0.95
N ILE A 54 19.19 -9.81 -0.38
CA ILE A 54 19.17 -11.13 0.23
C ILE A 54 18.27 -11.09 1.47
N GLY A 55 17.41 -12.10 1.61
CA GLY A 55 16.47 -12.22 2.73
C GLY A 55 15.07 -11.68 2.45
N ASP A 56 14.89 -10.90 1.38
CA ASP A 56 13.59 -10.34 1.03
C ASP A 56 12.68 -11.39 0.37
N ASP A 57 11.39 -11.37 0.70
CA ASP A 57 10.34 -12.06 -0.04
C ASP A 57 9.91 -11.18 -1.23
N VAL A 58 10.20 -11.63 -2.45
CA VAL A 58 10.01 -10.84 -3.66
C VAL A 58 9.10 -11.55 -4.65
N THR A 59 8.47 -10.76 -5.52
CA THR A 59 7.81 -11.28 -6.73
C THR A 59 8.37 -10.55 -7.94
N VAL A 60 9.01 -11.29 -8.84
CA VAL A 60 9.71 -10.75 -10.00
C VAL A 60 9.03 -11.22 -11.28
N LEU A 61 8.86 -10.30 -12.22
CA LEU A 61 8.49 -10.59 -13.60
C LEU A 61 9.77 -10.77 -14.41
N ALA A 62 10.00 -11.99 -14.91
CA ALA A 62 11.22 -12.36 -15.61
C ALA A 62 10.94 -13.29 -16.79
N GLU A 63 11.87 -13.35 -17.75
CA GLU A 63 11.86 -14.33 -18.84
C GLU A 63 12.78 -15.50 -18.50
N VAL A 64 12.36 -16.72 -18.81
CA VAL A 64 13.17 -17.93 -18.68
C VAL A 64 14.20 -17.96 -19.80
N LEU A 65 15.49 -17.98 -19.43
CA LEU A 65 16.60 -18.15 -20.37
C LEU A 65 16.99 -19.61 -20.56
N SER A 66 16.99 -20.40 -19.49
CA SER A 66 17.35 -21.82 -19.53
C SER A 66 16.67 -22.61 -18.42
N SER A 67 16.52 -23.92 -18.65
CA SER A 67 15.84 -24.83 -17.73
C SER A 67 16.45 -26.22 -17.83
N GLU A 68 17.20 -26.62 -16.81
CA GLU A 68 18.03 -27.81 -16.82
C GLU A 68 17.76 -28.70 -15.61
N ILE A 69 17.81 -30.02 -15.81
CA ILE A 69 17.85 -30.98 -14.70
C ILE A 69 19.33 -31.24 -14.39
N LYS A 70 19.73 -31.02 -13.14
CA LYS A 70 21.06 -31.30 -12.61
C LYS A 70 20.99 -32.40 -11.55
N GLY A 71 22.07 -33.18 -11.47
CA GLY A 71 22.20 -34.27 -10.50
C GLY A 71 21.35 -35.51 -10.81
N TYR A 72 21.43 -36.51 -9.95
CA TYR A 72 20.74 -37.80 -10.07
C TYR A 72 20.28 -38.30 -8.71
N GLY A 73 19.30 -39.22 -8.70
CA GLY A 73 18.76 -39.81 -7.48
C GLY A 73 18.24 -38.77 -6.49
N LYS A 74 18.73 -38.82 -5.23
CA LYS A 74 18.34 -37.87 -4.16
C LYS A 74 18.87 -36.45 -4.36
N GLY A 75 19.91 -36.25 -5.18
CA GLY A 75 20.52 -34.95 -5.47
C GLY A 75 19.95 -34.24 -6.70
N LEU A 76 18.89 -34.80 -7.31
CA LEU A 76 18.26 -34.22 -8.49
C LEU A 76 17.60 -32.88 -8.17
N ARG A 77 17.82 -31.90 -9.03
CA ARG A 77 17.17 -30.59 -8.98
C ARG A 77 16.94 -30.04 -10.37
N VAL A 78 15.93 -29.19 -10.51
CA VAL A 78 15.73 -28.36 -11.71
C VAL A 78 16.30 -26.98 -11.41
N GLU A 79 17.24 -26.54 -12.23
CA GLU A 79 17.79 -25.19 -12.21
C GLU A 79 17.24 -24.43 -13.42
N VAL A 80 16.56 -23.32 -13.16
CA VAL A 80 16.02 -22.42 -14.18
C VAL A 80 16.71 -21.07 -14.02
N VAL A 81 17.25 -20.52 -15.10
CA VAL A 81 17.81 -19.17 -15.09
C VAL A 81 16.78 -18.24 -15.69
N VAL A 82 16.42 -17.19 -14.94
CA VAL A 82 15.53 -16.13 -15.43
C VAL A 82 16.27 -14.81 -15.55
N SER A 83 15.80 -13.94 -16.43
CA SER A 83 16.42 -12.66 -16.75
C SER A 83 15.40 -11.55 -16.89
N ASP A 84 15.82 -10.34 -16.55
CA ASP A 84 15.12 -9.08 -16.83
C ASP A 84 15.70 -8.33 -18.04
N GLY A 85 16.56 -9.00 -18.80
CA GLY A 85 17.33 -8.41 -19.91
C GLY A 85 18.64 -7.74 -19.48
N ARG A 86 18.88 -7.52 -18.17
CA ARG A 86 20.10 -6.86 -17.65
C ARG A 86 20.87 -7.76 -16.68
N GLY A 87 20.16 -8.47 -15.81
CA GLY A 87 20.67 -9.37 -14.79
C GLY A 87 20.06 -10.75 -14.89
N LYS A 88 20.58 -11.67 -14.06
CA LYS A 88 20.11 -13.06 -13.99
C LYS A 88 19.79 -13.45 -12.56
N LEU A 89 18.79 -14.31 -12.40
CA LEU A 89 18.41 -14.90 -11.13
C LEU A 89 18.19 -16.39 -11.32
N ASN A 90 18.73 -17.21 -10.42
CA ASN A 90 18.55 -18.65 -10.47
C ASN A 90 17.29 -19.06 -9.70
N LEU A 91 16.48 -19.93 -10.27
CA LEU A 91 15.39 -20.60 -9.59
C LEU A 91 15.80 -22.07 -9.42
N VAL A 92 15.74 -22.58 -8.20
CA VAL A 92 16.18 -23.94 -7.91
C VAL A 92 15.06 -24.74 -7.27
N PHE A 93 14.73 -25.87 -7.88
CA PHE A 93 13.70 -26.79 -7.40
C PHE A 93 14.30 -28.16 -7.10
N PHE A 94 14.43 -28.50 -5.82
CA PHE A 94 15.00 -29.79 -5.41
C PHE A 94 13.99 -30.94 -5.54
N GLY A 95 14.50 -32.16 -5.71
CA GLY A 95 13.76 -33.41 -5.64
C GLY A 95 13.09 -33.88 -6.95
N ASN A 96 12.81 -35.17 -7.01
CA ASN A 96 12.27 -35.84 -8.21
C ASN A 96 10.90 -35.31 -8.66
N ARG A 97 10.06 -34.88 -7.71
CA ARG A 97 8.76 -34.26 -8.00
C ARG A 97 8.88 -32.88 -8.66
N SER A 98 10.09 -32.37 -8.92
CA SER A 98 10.30 -31.09 -9.59
C SER A 98 10.53 -31.22 -11.09
N ARG A 99 10.68 -32.44 -11.64
CA ARG A 99 10.99 -32.67 -13.06
C ARG A 99 10.00 -32.01 -14.03
N TRP A 100 8.70 -32.09 -13.74
CA TRP A 100 7.65 -31.48 -14.57
C TRP A 100 7.80 -29.96 -14.72
N ARG A 101 8.49 -29.27 -13.80
CA ARG A 101 8.75 -27.83 -13.91
C ARG A 101 9.64 -27.50 -15.10
N LYS A 102 10.52 -28.41 -15.51
CA LYS A 102 11.32 -28.24 -16.73
C LYS A 102 10.41 -28.09 -17.96
N GLU A 103 9.32 -28.86 -18.01
CA GLU A 103 8.38 -28.84 -19.13
C GLU A 103 7.54 -27.56 -19.14
N GLN A 104 7.29 -26.97 -17.97
CA GLN A 104 6.52 -25.72 -17.83
C GLN A 104 7.32 -24.43 -17.94
N LEU A 105 8.61 -24.47 -17.58
CA LEU A 105 9.51 -23.32 -17.56
C LEU A 105 10.51 -23.49 -18.69
N GLN A 106 10.06 -23.35 -19.93
CA GLN A 106 10.90 -23.44 -21.11
C GLN A 106 11.52 -22.09 -21.46
N PRO A 107 12.68 -22.06 -22.13
CA PRO A 107 13.28 -20.82 -22.64
C PRO A 107 12.27 -19.99 -23.45
N GLY A 108 12.31 -18.66 -23.29
CA GLY A 108 11.40 -17.71 -23.94
C GLY A 108 10.05 -17.51 -23.23
N MET A 109 9.73 -18.32 -22.23
CA MET A 109 8.51 -18.14 -21.44
C MET A 109 8.70 -17.02 -20.42
N ARG A 110 7.68 -16.17 -20.25
CA ARG A 110 7.65 -15.15 -19.20
C ARG A 110 6.82 -15.63 -18.03
N GLY A 111 7.18 -15.21 -16.83
CA GLY A 111 6.45 -15.60 -15.63
C GLY A 111 6.67 -14.65 -14.47
N LEU A 112 5.73 -14.68 -13.54
CA LEU A 112 5.91 -14.14 -12.20
C LEU A 112 6.54 -15.23 -11.33
N PHE A 113 7.62 -14.89 -10.65
CA PHE A 113 8.33 -15.80 -9.75
C PHE A 113 8.37 -15.18 -8.36
N SER A 114 7.80 -15.88 -7.38
CA SER A 114 7.67 -15.41 -6.00
C SER A 114 8.41 -16.31 -5.03
N GLY A 115 9.27 -15.72 -4.20
CA GLY A 115 10.02 -16.46 -3.21
C GLY A 115 11.03 -15.58 -2.46
N LYS A 116 11.69 -16.20 -1.49
CA LYS A 116 12.72 -15.55 -0.69
C LYS A 116 14.05 -15.53 -1.44
N VAL A 117 14.67 -14.36 -1.55
CA VAL A 117 16.00 -14.19 -2.14
C VAL A 117 17.04 -14.81 -1.22
N GLY A 118 17.69 -15.87 -1.70
CA GLY A 118 18.81 -16.54 -1.05
C GLY A 118 20.11 -16.41 -1.83
N LEU A 119 21.17 -16.95 -1.25
CA LEU A 119 22.49 -17.06 -1.87
C LEU A 119 22.90 -18.54 -1.88
N PHE A 120 23.42 -19.01 -3.01
CA PHE A 120 24.12 -20.30 -3.08
C PHE A 120 25.47 -20.09 -3.76
N GLY A 121 26.56 -20.32 -3.02
CA GLY A 121 27.88 -19.87 -3.44
C GLY A 121 27.92 -18.34 -3.55
N GLN A 122 28.12 -17.82 -4.76
CA GLN A 122 28.09 -16.38 -5.07
C GLN A 122 26.87 -15.97 -5.90
N THR A 123 25.95 -16.90 -6.17
CA THR A 123 24.82 -16.66 -7.06
C THR A 123 23.54 -16.44 -6.25
N ARG A 124 22.82 -15.36 -6.55
CA ARG A 124 21.48 -15.12 -5.99
C ARG A 124 20.50 -16.13 -6.57
N GLN A 125 19.64 -16.68 -5.72
CA GLN A 125 18.64 -17.63 -6.14
C GLN A 125 17.33 -17.51 -5.37
N LEU A 126 16.23 -17.97 -5.97
CA LEU A 126 15.02 -18.35 -5.28
C LEU A 126 15.00 -19.87 -5.15
N ALA A 127 14.95 -20.38 -3.92
CA ALA A 127 14.82 -21.80 -3.66
C ALA A 127 13.34 -22.16 -3.52
N HIS A 128 12.87 -23.11 -4.33
CA HIS A 128 11.46 -23.49 -4.45
C HIS A 128 10.53 -22.28 -4.59
N PRO A 129 10.78 -21.35 -5.53
CA PRO A 129 9.85 -20.26 -5.77
C PRO A 129 8.52 -20.84 -6.24
N GLU A 130 7.44 -20.19 -5.86
CA GLU A 130 6.20 -20.39 -6.58
C GLU A 130 6.23 -19.52 -7.84
N TYR A 131 5.51 -19.94 -8.87
CA TYR A 131 5.50 -19.22 -10.12
C TYR A 131 4.15 -19.30 -10.81
N MET A 132 3.88 -18.29 -11.61
CA MET A 132 2.78 -18.23 -12.55
C MET A 132 3.37 -17.92 -13.93
N VAL A 133 3.18 -18.83 -14.86
CA VAL A 133 3.62 -18.65 -16.25
C VAL A 133 2.63 -17.75 -16.96
N LEU A 134 3.12 -16.67 -17.56
CA LEU A 134 2.34 -15.81 -18.43
C LEU A 134 2.40 -16.41 -19.84
N ARG A 135 1.37 -17.14 -20.21
CA ARG A 135 1.23 -17.60 -21.61
C ARG A 135 0.82 -16.40 -22.47
N GLY A 136 1.31 -16.35 -23.71
CA GLY A 136 0.81 -15.40 -24.72
C GLY A 136 -0.70 -15.59 -24.90
N ASP A 137 -1.37 -14.63 -25.53
CA ASP A 137 -2.84 -14.46 -25.62
C ASP A 137 -3.65 -15.61 -26.27
N ASP A 138 -3.19 -16.85 -26.20
CA ASP A 138 -3.89 -18.02 -26.68
C ASP A 138 -3.96 -19.14 -25.63
N LEU A 139 -5.20 -19.58 -25.41
CA LEU A 139 -5.68 -20.79 -24.72
C LEU A 139 -5.93 -20.73 -23.20
N GLY A 140 -7.10 -20.18 -22.85
CA GLY A 140 -8.21 -21.02 -22.38
C GLY A 140 -8.18 -21.54 -20.94
N GLY A 141 -7.71 -20.74 -19.99
CA GLY A 141 -7.88 -21.02 -18.57
C GLY A 141 -8.29 -19.78 -17.79
N HIS A 142 -9.23 -19.90 -16.86
CA HIS A 142 -9.73 -18.78 -16.04
C HIS A 142 -8.65 -18.02 -15.26
N GLU A 143 -7.46 -18.59 -15.06
CA GLU A 143 -6.30 -17.92 -14.43
C GLU A 143 -5.45 -17.10 -15.41
N ALA A 144 -5.53 -17.36 -16.72
CA ALA A 144 -4.77 -16.65 -17.76
C ALA A 144 -5.44 -15.32 -18.17
N ASP A 145 -6.77 -15.24 -18.14
CA ASP A 145 -7.53 -14.06 -18.56
C ASP A 145 -7.32 -12.85 -17.62
N GLU A 146 -7.13 -13.09 -16.31
CA GLU A 146 -6.96 -12.01 -15.33
C GLU A 146 -5.59 -11.31 -15.43
N TYR A 147 -4.61 -11.98 -16.06
CA TYR A 147 -3.28 -11.47 -16.37
C TYR A 147 -3.05 -11.26 -17.87
N ALA A 148 -4.10 -11.37 -18.69
CA ALA A 148 -4.07 -11.04 -20.11
C ALA A 148 -3.98 -9.52 -20.35
N GLY A 149 -4.34 -8.71 -19.35
CA GLY A 149 -4.23 -7.25 -19.39
C GLY A 149 -2.78 -6.75 -19.52
N ALA A 150 -2.61 -5.54 -20.04
CA ALA A 150 -1.30 -4.89 -20.18
C ALA A 150 -0.61 -4.64 -18.83
N LEU A 151 -1.40 -4.50 -17.75
CA LEU A 151 -0.94 -4.21 -16.39
C LEU A 151 -1.23 -5.36 -15.44
N ILE A 152 -0.20 -5.74 -14.69
CA ILE A 152 -0.20 -6.84 -13.73
C ILE A 152 -0.12 -6.25 -12.31
N PRO A 153 -1.17 -6.38 -11.48
CA PRO A 153 -1.14 -5.87 -10.11
C PRO A 153 -0.22 -6.70 -9.22
N VAL A 154 0.76 -6.04 -8.60
CA VAL A 154 1.68 -6.68 -7.65
C VAL A 154 1.29 -6.26 -6.22
N TYR A 155 0.66 -7.18 -5.51
CA TYR A 155 0.18 -7.00 -4.15
C TYR A 155 1.28 -7.20 -3.10
N PRO A 156 1.14 -6.59 -1.91
CA PRO A 156 1.85 -7.07 -0.73
C PRO A 156 1.60 -8.59 -0.55
N ALA A 157 2.65 -9.38 -0.68
CA ALA A 157 2.60 -10.84 -0.58
C ALA A 157 3.39 -11.32 0.63
N SER A 158 3.13 -12.56 1.06
CA SER A 158 3.82 -13.26 2.13
C SER A 158 4.21 -14.66 1.67
N LYS A 159 4.91 -15.41 2.52
CA LYS A 159 5.25 -16.81 2.25
C LYS A 159 4.01 -17.68 2.02
N ASP A 160 2.93 -17.38 2.73
CA ASP A 160 1.70 -18.20 2.73
C ASP A 160 0.63 -17.66 1.76
N VAL A 161 0.78 -16.42 1.28
CA VAL A 161 -0.20 -15.75 0.40
C VAL A 161 0.52 -15.00 -0.71
N ARG A 162 0.27 -15.41 -1.96
CA ARG A 162 0.95 -14.85 -3.15
C ARG A 162 0.13 -13.76 -3.81
N THR A 163 0.81 -12.95 -4.63
CA THR A 163 0.15 -11.86 -5.38
C THR A 163 -0.99 -12.38 -6.24
N TRP A 164 -0.84 -13.55 -6.87
CA TRP A 164 -1.90 -14.10 -7.72
C TRP A 164 -3.05 -14.71 -6.95
N THR A 165 -2.78 -15.27 -5.77
CA THR A 165 -3.87 -15.68 -4.86
C THR A 165 -4.72 -14.46 -4.49
N ILE A 166 -4.08 -13.33 -4.16
CA ILE A 166 -4.77 -12.08 -3.84
C ILE A 166 -5.52 -11.55 -5.06
N SER A 167 -4.87 -11.47 -6.22
CA SER A 167 -5.52 -10.96 -7.44
C SER A 167 -6.73 -11.80 -7.82
N ASN A 168 -6.60 -13.14 -7.86
CA ASN A 168 -7.72 -14.01 -8.24
C ASN A 168 -8.88 -13.88 -7.24
N THR A 169 -8.57 -13.77 -5.95
CA THR A 169 -9.57 -13.54 -4.90
C THR A 169 -10.24 -12.18 -5.08
N MET A 170 -9.45 -11.12 -5.36
CA MET A 170 -9.94 -9.79 -5.67
C MET A 170 -10.87 -9.82 -6.89
N GLY A 171 -10.52 -10.58 -7.93
CA GLY A 171 -11.31 -10.73 -9.12
C GLY A 171 -12.70 -11.32 -8.87
N VAL A 172 -12.76 -12.40 -8.09
CA VAL A 172 -14.02 -13.00 -7.65
C VAL A 172 -14.85 -12.01 -6.85
N VAL A 173 -14.22 -11.30 -5.91
CA VAL A 173 -14.91 -10.33 -5.05
C VAL A 173 -15.46 -9.17 -5.87
N LEU A 174 -14.66 -8.54 -6.74
CA LEU A 174 -15.09 -7.42 -7.58
C LEU A 174 -16.23 -7.80 -8.53
N ALA A 175 -16.25 -9.05 -9.02
CA ALA A 175 -17.30 -9.54 -9.92
C ALA A 175 -18.65 -9.74 -9.20
N MET A 176 -18.62 -9.99 -7.89
CA MET A 176 -19.84 -10.20 -7.07
C MET A 176 -20.31 -8.94 -6.34
N LEU A 177 -19.47 -7.91 -6.28
CA LEU A 177 -19.70 -6.71 -5.47
C LEU A 177 -20.71 -5.77 -6.14
N ASP A 178 -21.77 -5.41 -5.40
CA ASP A 178 -22.68 -4.34 -5.79
C ASP A 178 -21.97 -2.97 -5.84
N PRO A 179 -22.50 -1.99 -6.60
CA PRO A 179 -21.94 -0.64 -6.64
C PRO A 179 -21.79 -0.03 -5.25
N LEU A 180 -20.57 0.40 -4.92
CA LEU A 180 -20.28 0.99 -3.62
C LEU A 180 -20.80 2.44 -3.53
N PRO A 181 -21.50 2.81 -2.45
CA PRO A 181 -21.91 4.20 -2.25
C PRO A 181 -20.69 5.08 -1.98
N ASP A 182 -20.70 6.28 -2.53
CA ASP A 182 -19.61 7.24 -2.33
C ASP A 182 -19.75 7.94 -0.97
N PRO A 183 -18.74 7.89 -0.09
CA PRO A 183 -18.76 8.63 1.17
C PRO A 183 -18.58 10.14 0.97
N VAL A 184 -18.13 10.59 -0.21
CA VAL A 184 -17.86 11.99 -0.52
C VAL A 184 -19.02 12.60 -1.31
N PRO A 185 -19.60 13.73 -0.86
CA PRO A 185 -20.66 14.41 -1.59
C PRO A 185 -20.26 14.74 -3.04
N ALA A 186 -21.21 14.61 -3.96
CA ALA A 186 -20.97 14.77 -5.41
C ALA A 186 -20.40 16.15 -5.75
N GLU A 187 -20.82 17.21 -5.06
CA GLU A 187 -20.34 18.58 -5.27
C GLU A 187 -18.86 18.72 -4.90
N VAL A 188 -18.42 18.03 -3.85
CA VAL A 188 -17.01 18.03 -3.42
C VAL A 188 -16.16 17.27 -4.44
N ARG A 189 -16.65 16.13 -4.94
CA ARG A 189 -15.95 15.36 -5.97
C ARG A 189 -15.79 16.16 -7.26
N ALA A 190 -16.87 16.76 -7.75
CA ALA A 190 -16.86 17.59 -8.96
C ALA A 190 -15.86 18.75 -8.86
N ARG A 191 -15.86 19.47 -7.73
CA ARG A 191 -14.94 20.59 -7.48
C ARG A 191 -13.47 20.17 -7.44
N ARG A 192 -13.19 18.94 -7.01
CA ARG A 192 -11.84 18.40 -6.84
C ARG A 192 -11.38 17.52 -7.99
N GLY A 193 -12.23 17.28 -8.99
CA GLY A 193 -11.92 16.39 -10.13
C GLY A 193 -11.66 14.95 -9.69
N LEU A 194 -12.46 14.45 -8.75
CA LEU A 194 -12.28 13.14 -8.13
C LEU A 194 -13.17 12.07 -8.77
N LEU A 195 -12.61 10.89 -9.03
CA LEU A 195 -13.38 9.68 -9.36
C LEU A 195 -14.39 9.36 -8.25
N ASP A 196 -15.49 8.70 -8.59
CA ASP A 196 -16.36 8.10 -7.58
C ASP A 196 -15.69 6.92 -6.86
N PHE A 197 -16.23 6.55 -5.70
CA PHE A 197 -15.66 5.52 -4.83
C PHE A 197 -15.63 4.12 -5.44
N ASP A 198 -16.73 3.68 -6.05
CA ASP A 198 -16.80 2.36 -6.67
C ASP A 198 -15.78 2.24 -7.82
N THR A 199 -15.76 3.23 -8.72
CA THR A 199 -14.79 3.30 -9.81
C THR A 199 -13.36 3.31 -9.28
N ALA A 200 -13.04 4.14 -8.28
CA ALA A 200 -11.69 4.19 -7.73
C ALA A 200 -11.24 2.86 -7.11
N ILE A 201 -12.13 2.14 -6.41
CA ILE A 201 -11.82 0.82 -5.85
C ILE A 201 -11.63 -0.22 -6.96
N ARG A 202 -12.46 -0.24 -7.99
CA ARG A 202 -12.29 -1.18 -9.11
C ARG A 202 -11.00 -0.89 -9.88
N THR A 203 -10.74 0.37 -10.21
CA THR A 203 -9.59 0.82 -10.99
C THR A 203 -8.26 0.68 -10.24
N ILE A 204 -8.21 0.84 -8.90
CA ILE A 204 -6.93 0.64 -8.18
C ILE A 204 -6.45 -0.82 -8.29
N HIS A 205 -7.36 -1.77 -8.46
CA HIS A 205 -7.08 -3.20 -8.57
C HIS A 205 -6.96 -3.69 -10.02
N ARG A 206 -7.79 -3.16 -10.92
CA ARG A 206 -7.87 -3.54 -12.34
C ARG A 206 -7.93 -2.30 -13.24
N PRO A 207 -6.83 -1.53 -13.32
CA PRO A 207 -6.77 -0.38 -14.20
C PRO A 207 -6.64 -0.82 -15.66
N VAL A 208 -7.20 -0.04 -16.59
CA VAL A 208 -6.95 -0.27 -18.03
C VAL A 208 -5.54 0.21 -18.41
N ASP A 209 -5.08 1.31 -17.80
CA ASP A 209 -3.76 1.89 -18.01
C ASP A 209 -3.18 2.53 -16.74
N ILE A 210 -1.95 3.02 -16.83
CA ILE A 210 -1.23 3.56 -15.66
C ILE A 210 -1.82 4.89 -15.17
N ASP A 211 -2.44 5.66 -16.06
CA ASP A 211 -3.03 6.97 -15.74
C ASP A 211 -4.32 6.81 -14.95
N GLU A 212 -5.14 5.82 -15.30
CA GLU A 212 -6.28 5.39 -14.52
C GLU A 212 -5.86 4.93 -13.11
N TRP A 213 -4.80 4.12 -13.01
CA TRP A 213 -4.27 3.68 -11.72
C TRP A 213 -3.83 4.88 -10.85
N HIS A 214 -3.15 5.86 -11.44
CA HIS A 214 -2.76 7.08 -10.75
C HIS A 214 -3.96 7.91 -10.30
N SER A 215 -5.02 7.97 -11.10
CA SER A 215 -6.25 8.69 -10.77
C SER A 215 -7.00 8.03 -9.62
N ALA A 216 -7.15 6.70 -9.64
CA ALA A 216 -7.71 5.92 -8.53
C ALA A 216 -6.90 6.09 -7.25
N ARG A 217 -5.56 6.00 -7.33
CA ARG A 217 -4.67 6.20 -6.19
C ARG A 217 -4.77 7.62 -5.60
N ARG A 218 -4.87 8.65 -6.45
CA ARG A 218 -5.06 10.04 -6.01
C ARG A 218 -6.35 10.18 -5.23
N ARG A 219 -7.43 9.60 -5.74
CA ARG A 219 -8.74 9.60 -5.11
C ARG A 219 -8.72 8.90 -3.75
N LEU A 220 -8.16 7.69 -3.65
CA LEU A 220 -8.12 6.93 -2.39
C LEU A 220 -7.23 7.58 -1.33
N LYS A 221 -6.12 8.22 -1.73
CA LYS A 221 -5.30 9.06 -0.83
C LYS A 221 -6.08 10.26 -0.30
N TRP A 222 -6.94 10.84 -1.14
CA TRP A 222 -7.78 11.96 -0.74
C TRP A 222 -8.81 11.53 0.31
N ASP A 223 -9.41 10.35 0.16
CA ASP A 223 -10.35 9.78 1.14
C ASP A 223 -9.67 9.57 2.51
N GLU A 224 -8.44 9.05 2.52
CA GLU A 224 -7.65 8.89 3.76
C GLU A 224 -7.35 10.24 4.44
N ALA A 225 -6.91 11.23 3.65
CA ALA A 225 -6.64 12.57 4.15
C ALA A 225 -7.91 13.25 4.68
N LEU A 226 -9.04 13.11 3.96
CA LEU A 226 -10.33 13.62 4.40
C LEU A 226 -10.75 12.96 5.72
N GLY A 227 -10.65 11.63 5.83
CA GLY A 227 -10.99 10.90 7.05
C GLY A 227 -10.22 11.42 8.26
N LEU A 228 -8.90 11.62 8.12
CA LEU A 228 -8.07 12.21 9.18
C LEU A 228 -8.51 13.65 9.52
N GLN A 229 -8.74 14.50 8.51
CA GLN A 229 -9.16 15.89 8.73
C GLN A 229 -10.54 15.98 9.39
N LEU A 230 -11.48 15.11 9.03
CA LEU A 230 -12.81 15.04 9.65
C LEU A 230 -12.71 14.63 11.12
N ALA A 231 -11.88 13.62 11.44
CA ALA A 231 -11.65 13.24 12.83
C ALA A 231 -11.04 14.39 13.67
N LEU A 232 -10.07 15.12 13.10
CA LEU A 232 -9.47 16.30 13.74
C LEU A 232 -10.47 17.45 13.89
N ALA A 233 -11.30 17.70 12.88
CA ALA A 233 -12.33 18.73 12.90
C ALA A 233 -13.42 18.41 13.93
N GLN A 234 -13.86 17.15 14.02
CA GLN A 234 -14.79 16.68 15.06
C GLN A 234 -14.19 16.88 16.45
N ARG A 235 -12.94 16.44 16.68
CA ARG A 235 -12.25 16.66 17.96
C ARG A 235 -12.13 18.14 18.32
N ARG A 236 -11.85 19.00 17.34
CA ARG A 236 -11.80 20.45 17.53
C ARG A 236 -13.17 21.03 17.87
N ALA A 237 -14.23 20.58 17.21
CA ALA A 237 -15.61 21.00 17.48
C ALA A 237 -16.04 20.60 18.90
N THR A 238 -15.77 19.35 19.32
CA THR A 238 -16.02 18.87 20.68
C THR A 238 -15.24 19.68 21.72
N ALA A 239 -13.94 19.95 21.47
CA ALA A 239 -13.14 20.75 22.38
C ALA A 239 -13.67 22.19 22.53
N ARG A 240 -14.12 22.81 21.43
CA ARG A 240 -14.72 24.16 21.44
C ARG A 240 -16.08 24.21 22.12
N ALA A 241 -16.81 23.10 22.18
CA ALA A 241 -18.08 23.02 22.88
C ALA A 241 -17.92 23.00 24.41
N ASN A 242 -16.73 22.68 24.92
CA ASN A 242 -16.45 22.77 26.35
C ASN A 242 -16.33 24.24 26.77
N SER A 243 -16.99 24.60 27.86
CA SER A 243 -16.85 25.94 28.43
C SER A 243 -15.53 26.08 29.20
N ALA A 244 -14.89 27.23 29.05
CA ALA A 244 -13.74 27.64 29.84
C ALA A 244 -13.94 29.08 30.35
N THR A 245 -13.26 29.43 31.44
CA THR A 245 -13.23 30.81 31.92
C THR A 245 -12.32 31.63 31.02
N ALA A 246 -12.91 32.60 30.30
CA ALA A 246 -12.15 33.57 29.51
C ALA A 246 -11.18 34.37 30.38
N ARG A 247 -9.96 34.57 29.87
CA ARG A 247 -8.89 35.32 30.53
C ARG A 247 -8.44 36.47 29.60
N PRO A 248 -9.24 37.53 29.46
CA PRO A 248 -8.89 38.66 28.61
C PRO A 248 -7.61 39.36 29.10
N PRO A 249 -6.82 39.95 28.19
CA PRO A 249 -5.63 40.70 28.57
C PRO A 249 -5.95 41.87 29.48
N ARG A 250 -4.97 42.21 30.31
CA ARG A 250 -4.98 43.42 31.13
C ARG A 250 -3.77 44.26 30.72
N ALA A 251 -3.95 45.57 30.66
CA ALA A 251 -2.86 46.50 30.34
C ALA A 251 -1.80 46.56 31.45
N ASP A 252 -2.17 46.14 32.66
CA ASP A 252 -1.35 46.10 33.85
C ASP A 252 -1.19 44.67 34.41
N GLY A 253 -0.34 44.53 35.42
CA GLY A 253 -0.14 43.27 36.15
C GLY A 253 1.12 42.50 35.72
N ILE A 254 1.10 41.18 35.93
CA ILE A 254 2.31 40.33 35.89
C ILE A 254 2.94 40.33 34.49
N LEU A 255 2.15 40.26 33.42
CA LEU A 255 2.67 40.25 32.05
C LEU A 255 3.39 41.57 31.72
N ALA A 256 2.74 42.72 31.96
CA ALA A 256 3.35 44.03 31.71
C ALA A 256 4.62 44.25 32.54
N ALA A 257 4.64 43.79 33.80
CA ALA A 257 5.84 43.84 34.64
C ALA A 257 6.96 42.90 34.15
N PHE A 258 6.61 41.72 33.62
CA PHE A 258 7.56 40.78 33.04
C PHE A 258 8.19 41.34 31.77
N ASP A 259 7.39 41.85 30.83
CA ASP A 259 7.86 42.43 29.58
C ASP A 259 8.78 43.64 29.82
N ALA A 260 8.46 44.49 30.79
CA ALA A 260 9.29 45.64 31.16
C ALA A 260 10.64 45.24 31.80
N ALA A 261 10.74 44.05 32.38
CA ALA A 261 11.95 43.55 33.03
C ALA A 261 12.88 42.78 32.07
N LEU A 262 12.44 42.46 30.84
CA LEU A 262 13.25 41.72 29.89
C LEU A 262 14.46 42.55 29.43
N PRO A 263 15.69 41.99 29.45
CA PRO A 263 16.90 42.70 29.03
C PRO A 263 17.06 42.78 27.50
N PHE A 264 16.03 42.38 26.75
CA PHE A 264 16.00 42.35 25.29
C PHE A 264 14.59 42.66 24.79
N ILE A 265 14.48 43.01 23.52
CA ILE A 265 13.21 43.25 22.84
C ILE A 265 12.70 41.91 22.28
N LEU A 266 11.42 41.62 22.47
CA LEU A 266 10.78 40.46 21.86
C LEU A 266 10.94 40.49 20.33
N THR A 267 11.26 39.33 19.76
CA THR A 267 11.27 39.15 18.32
C THR A 267 9.84 39.28 17.76
N ASP A 268 9.71 39.55 16.46
CA ASP A 268 8.40 39.68 15.82
C ASP A 268 7.57 38.40 15.95
N GLY A 269 8.20 37.22 15.85
CA GLY A 269 7.53 35.94 16.06
C GLY A 269 7.05 35.73 17.51
N GLN A 270 7.79 36.22 18.51
CA GLN A 270 7.36 36.18 19.92
C GLN A 270 6.19 37.13 20.18
N ARG A 271 6.18 38.32 19.55
CA ARG A 271 5.05 39.26 19.63
C ARG A 271 3.80 38.67 18.98
N GLU A 272 3.92 38.19 17.74
CA GLU A 272 2.82 37.60 16.97
C GLU A 272 2.19 36.42 17.74
N ILE A 273 3.01 35.49 18.25
CA ILE A 273 2.47 34.35 18.99
C ILE A 273 1.89 34.76 20.34
N GLY A 274 2.44 35.78 21.01
CA GLY A 274 1.90 36.35 22.24
C GLY A 274 0.50 36.94 22.03
N GLU A 275 0.30 37.70 20.95
CA GLU A 275 -1.01 38.22 20.54
C GLU A 275 -2.00 37.08 20.28
N VAL A 276 -1.60 36.07 19.50
CA VAL A 276 -2.44 34.89 19.21
C VAL A 276 -2.84 34.14 20.48
N LEU A 277 -1.90 33.92 21.41
CA LEU A 277 -2.19 33.24 22.69
C LEU A 277 -3.15 34.07 23.55
N THR A 278 -2.96 35.38 23.59
CA THR A 278 -3.81 36.32 24.34
C THR A 278 -5.25 36.31 23.79
N ASP A 279 -5.40 36.38 22.47
CA ASP A 279 -6.70 36.34 21.81
C ASP A 279 -7.42 35.01 22.02
N GLU A 280 -6.70 33.89 21.98
CA GLU A 280 -7.27 32.56 22.21
C GLU A 280 -7.62 32.31 23.69
N LEU A 281 -6.81 32.80 24.64
CA LEU A 281 -7.10 32.73 26.08
C LEU A 281 -8.29 33.60 26.49
N SER A 282 -8.59 34.63 25.70
CA SER A 282 -9.75 35.49 25.88
C SER A 282 -11.08 34.83 25.49
N GLN A 283 -11.04 33.65 24.85
CA GLN A 283 -12.25 32.94 24.40
C GLN A 283 -12.91 32.15 25.54
N GLY A 284 -14.21 31.88 25.38
CA GLY A 284 -15.01 31.09 26.33
C GLY A 284 -14.86 29.57 26.20
N HIS A 285 -13.84 29.09 25.48
CA HIS A 285 -13.56 27.67 25.27
C HIS A 285 -12.07 27.36 25.47
N PRO A 286 -11.69 26.11 25.80
CA PRO A 286 -10.29 25.73 25.95
C PRO A 286 -9.44 26.07 24.72
N MET A 287 -8.21 26.55 24.96
CA MET A 287 -7.18 26.74 23.94
C MET A 287 -6.33 25.48 23.81
N HIS A 288 -6.30 24.86 22.62
CA HIS A 288 -5.46 23.70 22.31
C HIS A 288 -4.46 24.07 21.23
N ARG A 289 -3.39 24.77 21.63
CA ARG A 289 -2.33 25.25 20.75
C ARG A 289 -1.01 24.58 21.10
N LEU A 290 -0.24 24.24 20.06
CA LEU A 290 1.13 23.78 20.19
C LEU A 290 2.06 24.95 19.82
N LEU A 291 2.84 25.43 20.78
CA LEU A 291 3.93 26.37 20.52
C LEU A 291 5.14 25.57 20.02
N GLN A 292 5.53 25.79 18.77
CA GLN A 292 6.66 25.10 18.14
C GLN A 292 7.69 26.11 17.63
N GLY A 293 8.97 25.76 17.78
CA GLY A 293 10.09 26.57 17.33
C GLY A 293 11.42 25.85 17.51
N GLU A 294 12.45 26.28 16.78
CA GLU A 294 13.82 25.74 16.82
C GLU A 294 14.48 25.87 18.19
N VAL A 295 15.53 25.09 18.47
CA VAL A 295 16.32 25.27 19.70
C VAL A 295 16.91 26.69 19.70
N GLY A 296 16.77 27.41 20.82
CA GLY A 296 17.24 28.80 20.93
C GLY A 296 16.29 29.87 20.39
N SER A 297 15.12 29.52 19.83
CA SER A 297 14.13 30.50 19.33
C SER A 297 13.37 31.28 20.41
N GLY A 298 13.71 31.09 21.69
CA GLY A 298 13.10 31.85 22.79
C GLY A 298 11.67 31.44 23.14
N LYS A 299 11.23 30.21 22.84
CA LYS A 299 9.90 29.64 23.19
C LYS A 299 9.55 29.66 24.68
N THR A 300 10.56 29.81 25.53
CA THR A 300 10.44 29.84 26.99
C THR A 300 10.00 31.20 27.51
N VAL A 301 10.20 32.24 26.70
CA VAL A 301 9.70 33.60 26.92
C VAL A 301 8.25 33.62 26.46
#